data_AF-A0A815Y7I1-F1
#
_entry.id   AF-A0A815Y7I1-F1
#
_cell.length_a   1.000
_cell.length_b   1.000
_cell.length_c   1.000
_cell.angle_alpha   90.00
_cell.angle_beta   90.00
_cell.angle_gamma   90.00
#
_symmetry.space_group_name_H-M   'P 1'
#
loop_
_entity.id
_entity.type
_entity.pdbx_description
1 polymer ?
#
loop_
_entity_poly.entity_id
_entity_poly.type
_entity_poly.pdbx_seq_one_letter_code
_entity_poly.pdbx_strand_id
1 'polypeptide(L)'
;MNASSQSTIEYLNFIRFQLNRYIPITCLILGSIGHILNILVFTRPLIRKNPCSIYFVSGSIANFISLYVGIITPFLGTYNLDPTETSNILCKIRFYLRYSTITLSTWFILLACIDRLFSTSNNINIRLWSSIYLTKRIIILAIIICLICPYTQVFYCYTISQRASCTYTNQTCKLLNDIILLICNSGLPPILMILINILTIRNVKSSNHIVGGDYCFRRRRRRDVQLIRLLFIQ
;
A
#
# COMPACT_ATOMS: atom_id res chain seq x y z
N MET A 1 7.52 19.78 -39.14
CA MET A 1 7.93 19.50 -37.75
C MET A 1 9.29 20.15 -37.55
N ASN A 2 9.43 21.07 -36.60
CA ASN A 2 10.63 21.91 -36.47
C ASN A 2 11.79 21.12 -35.85
N ALA A 3 13.02 21.32 -36.34
CA ALA A 3 14.22 20.62 -35.84
C ALA A 3 14.47 20.79 -34.32
N SER A 4 14.02 21.90 -33.75
CA SER A 4 14.03 22.14 -32.30
C SER A 4 13.08 21.21 -31.51
N SER A 5 11.96 20.81 -32.11
CA SER A 5 11.03 19.87 -31.49
C SER A 5 11.55 18.43 -31.50
N GLN A 6 12.31 18.03 -32.52
CA GLN A 6 12.91 16.69 -32.61
C GLN A 6 14.04 16.49 -31.59
N SER A 7 14.97 17.44 -31.48
CA SER A 7 16.05 17.39 -30.48
C SER A 7 15.53 17.37 -29.03
N THR A 8 14.43 18.09 -28.76
CA THR A 8 13.77 18.05 -27.44
C THR A 8 13.18 16.67 -27.16
N ILE A 9 12.53 16.03 -28.14
CA ILE A 9 11.95 14.68 -27.99
C ILE A 9 13.05 13.64 -27.76
N GLU A 10 14.16 13.72 -28.49
CA GLU A 10 15.31 12.82 -28.32
C GLU A 10 15.93 12.93 -26.94
N TYR A 11 16.13 14.16 -26.44
CA TYR A 11 16.66 14.39 -25.09
C TYR A 11 15.71 13.86 -24.00
N LEU A 12 14.39 14.07 -24.15
CA LEU A 12 13.39 13.51 -23.23
C LEU A 12 13.38 11.99 -23.23
N ASN A 13 13.51 11.35 -24.40
CA ASN A 13 13.59 9.90 -24.50
C ASN A 13 14.88 9.36 -23.87
N PHE A 14 16.01 10.05 -24.02
CA PHE A 14 17.26 9.71 -23.35
C PHE A 14 17.11 9.77 -21.82
N ILE A 15 16.56 10.85 -21.27
CA ILE A 15 16.30 10.97 -19.83
C ILE A 15 15.37 9.84 -19.36
N ARG A 16 14.25 9.62 -20.06
CA ARG A 16 13.30 8.56 -19.73
C ARG A 16 13.97 7.19 -19.71
N PHE A 17 14.85 6.90 -20.66
CA PHE A 17 15.59 5.65 -20.72
C PHE A 17 16.52 5.48 -19.50
N GLN A 18 17.28 6.52 -19.15
CA GLN A 18 18.17 6.47 -17.99
C GLN A 18 17.40 6.29 -16.67
N LEU A 19 16.29 7.03 -16.50
CA LEU A 19 15.43 6.90 -15.33
C LEU A 19 14.83 5.50 -15.21
N ASN A 20 14.30 4.95 -16.30
CA ASN A 20 13.74 3.59 -16.32
C ASN A 20 14.78 2.49 -16.11
N ARG A 21 16.06 2.77 -16.36
CA ARG A 21 17.15 1.82 -16.10
C ARG A 21 17.56 1.80 -14.63
N TYR A 22 17.79 2.95 -14.01
CA TYR A 22 18.39 3.01 -12.66
C TYR A 22 17.39 3.08 -11.51
N ILE A 23 16.27 3.80 -11.70
CA ILE A 23 15.28 3.98 -10.62
C ILE A 23 14.63 2.65 -10.22
N PRO A 24 14.15 1.80 -11.15
CA PRO A 24 13.46 0.58 -10.77
C PRO A 24 14.37 -0.42 -10.07
N ILE A 25 15.64 -0.54 -10.48
CA ILE A 25 16.63 -1.41 -9.80
C ILE A 25 16.86 -0.93 -8.36
N THR A 26 17.07 0.37 -8.18
CA THR A 26 17.31 0.96 -6.85
C THR A 26 16.09 0.80 -5.94
N CYS A 27 14.89 1.08 -6.47
CA CYS A 27 13.63 0.87 -5.76
C CYS A 27 13.41 -0.61 -5.41
N LEU A 28 13.78 -1.54 -6.29
CA LEU A 28 13.63 -2.97 -6.03
C LEU A 28 14.55 -3.43 -4.91
N ILE A 29 15.83 -3.03 -4.92
CA ILE A 29 16.77 -3.40 -3.86
C ILE A 29 16.33 -2.81 -2.52
N LEU A 30 16.14 -1.49 -2.45
CA LEU A 30 15.82 -0.81 -1.20
C LEU A 30 14.42 -1.19 -0.69
N GLY A 31 13.44 -1.27 -1.58
CA GLY A 31 12.07 -1.63 -1.23
C GLY A 31 11.95 -3.07 -0.76
N SER A 32 12.62 -4.03 -1.42
CA SER A 32 12.64 -5.42 -0.97
C SER A 32 13.28 -5.55 0.41
N ILE A 33 14.44 -4.90 0.64
CA ILE A 33 15.08 -4.90 1.97
C ILE A 33 14.12 -4.31 3.01
N GLY A 34 13.50 -3.16 2.73
CA GLY A 34 12.58 -2.48 3.65
C GLY A 34 11.37 -3.34 4.03
N HIS A 35 10.69 -3.94 3.05
CA HIS A 35 9.53 -4.79 3.32
C HIS A 35 9.90 -6.11 4.00
N ILE A 36 11.03 -6.73 3.65
CA ILE A 36 11.53 -7.93 4.34
C ILE A 36 11.84 -7.62 5.80
N LEU A 37 12.55 -6.54 6.08
CA LEU A 37 12.85 -6.11 7.45
C LEU A 37 11.58 -5.84 8.25
N ASN A 38 10.58 -5.18 7.66
CA ASN A 38 9.29 -4.96 8.30
C ASN A 38 8.61 -6.28 8.67
N ILE A 39 8.55 -7.23 7.74
CA ILE A 39 7.97 -8.56 8.00
C ILE A 39 8.73 -9.27 9.13
N LEU A 40 10.07 -9.27 9.12
CA LEU A 40 10.89 -9.89 10.15
C LEU A 40 10.67 -9.26 11.53
N VAL A 41 10.60 -7.93 11.61
CA VAL A 41 10.38 -7.20 12.87
C VAL A 41 9.00 -7.51 13.44
N PHE A 42 7.94 -7.39 12.63
CA PHE A 42 6.56 -7.57 13.11
C PHE A 42 6.18 -9.04 13.37
N THR A 43 6.88 -9.99 12.77
CA THR A 43 6.67 -11.43 13.02
C THR A 43 7.29 -11.92 14.33
N ARG A 44 8.14 -11.10 14.99
CA ARG A 44 8.75 -11.49 16.27
C ARG A 44 7.71 -11.87 17.33
N PRO A 45 7.91 -12.94 18.13
CA PRO A 45 6.93 -13.43 19.11
C PRO A 45 6.41 -12.40 20.11
N LEU A 46 7.22 -11.38 20.42
CA LEU A 46 6.88 -10.30 21.34
C LEU A 46 5.93 -9.26 20.73
N ILE A 47 5.95 -9.11 19.41
CA ILE A 47 5.23 -8.06 18.67
C ILE A 47 3.98 -8.62 18.00
N ARG A 48 4.04 -9.86 17.48
CA ARG A 48 2.90 -10.55 16.82
C ARG A 48 1.67 -10.80 17.71
N LYS A 49 1.80 -10.57 19.02
CA LYS A 49 0.67 -10.61 19.97
C LYS A 49 -0.21 -9.36 19.87
N ASN A 50 0.24 -8.31 19.20
CA ASN A 50 -0.56 -7.11 18.97
C ASN A 50 -1.30 -7.23 17.63
N PRO A 51 -2.63 -7.07 17.61
CA PRO A 51 -3.44 -7.13 16.39
C PRO A 51 -2.95 -6.14 15.31
N CYS A 52 -2.67 -4.89 15.69
CA CYS A 52 -2.05 -3.86 14.85
C CYS A 52 -0.82 -4.36 14.05
N SER A 53 0.05 -5.18 14.65
CA SER A 53 1.24 -5.72 13.98
C SER A 53 0.92 -6.70 12.87
N ILE A 54 -0.21 -7.40 12.94
CA ILE A 54 -0.66 -8.33 11.89
C ILE A 54 -1.05 -7.55 10.64
N TYR A 55 -1.73 -6.40 10.78
CA TYR A 55 -2.03 -5.52 9.66
C TYR A 55 -0.76 -4.99 8.98
N PHE A 56 0.28 -4.62 9.73
CA PHE A 56 1.56 -4.19 9.13
C PHE A 56 2.27 -5.29 8.37
N VAL A 57 2.23 -6.54 8.85
CA VAL A 57 2.77 -7.68 8.11
C VAL A 57 2.00 -7.87 6.81
N SER A 58 0.67 -7.88 6.87
CA SER A 58 -0.19 -8.01 5.68
C SER A 58 0.03 -6.89 4.67
N GLY A 59 0.16 -5.64 5.12
CA GLY A 59 0.51 -4.50 4.27
C GLY A 59 1.91 -4.61 3.66
N SER A 60 2.89 -5.08 4.43
CA SER A 60 4.25 -5.29 3.92
C SER A 60 4.31 -6.38 2.85
N ILE A 61 3.54 -7.46 3.00
CA ILE A 61 3.41 -8.50 1.98
C ILE A 61 2.74 -7.94 0.72
N ALA A 62 1.65 -7.18 0.88
CA ALA A 62 0.96 -6.56 -0.25
C ALA A 62 1.87 -5.59 -1.02
N ASN A 63 2.62 -4.73 -0.32
CA ASN A 63 3.60 -3.84 -0.95
C ASN A 63 4.74 -4.60 -1.62
N PHE A 64 5.23 -5.68 -1.01
CA PHE A 64 6.25 -6.52 -1.63
C PHE A 64 5.73 -7.06 -2.97
N ILE A 65 4.54 -7.66 -3.01
CA ILE A 65 3.93 -8.14 -4.27
C ILE A 65 3.78 -6.99 -5.28
N SER A 66 3.28 -5.83 -4.83
CA SER A 66 3.10 -4.65 -5.68
C SER A 66 4.40 -4.17 -6.30
N LEU A 67 5.49 -4.18 -5.53
CA LEU A 67 6.82 -3.76 -5.96
C LEU A 67 7.32 -4.65 -7.11
N TYR A 68 7.22 -5.98 -6.96
CA TYR A 68 7.67 -6.90 -8.02
C TYR A 68 6.79 -6.78 -9.27
N VAL A 69 5.46 -6.78 -9.12
CA VAL A 69 4.54 -6.62 -10.27
C VAL A 69 4.73 -5.25 -10.96
N GLY A 70 5.00 -4.20 -10.18
CA GLY A 70 5.18 -2.84 -10.68
C GLY A 70 6.51 -2.62 -11.41
N ILE A 71 7.57 -3.35 -11.05
CA ILE A 71 8.93 -3.12 -11.55
C ILE A 71 9.36 -4.14 -12.61
N ILE A 72 9.03 -5.42 -12.45
CA ILE A 72 9.51 -6.49 -13.36
C ILE A 72 9.14 -6.17 -14.80
N THR A 73 7.90 -5.75 -15.04
CA THR A 73 7.40 -5.63 -16.40
C THR A 73 7.93 -4.39 -17.15
N PRO A 74 7.94 -3.17 -16.57
CA PRO A 74 8.65 -2.04 -17.20
C PRO A 74 10.14 -2.31 -17.42
N PHE A 75 10.77 -3.05 -16.52
CA PHE A 75 12.16 -3.44 -16.65
C PHE A 75 12.38 -4.36 -17.87
N LEU A 76 11.54 -5.39 -18.04
CA LEU A 76 11.58 -6.26 -19.23
C LEU A 76 11.25 -5.49 -20.52
N GLY A 77 10.36 -4.51 -20.47
CA GLY A 77 10.07 -3.61 -21.60
C GLY A 77 11.26 -2.77 -22.04
N THR A 78 12.24 -2.51 -21.16
CA THR A 78 13.48 -1.82 -21.54
C THR A 78 14.35 -2.67 -22.47
N TYR A 79 14.14 -3.99 -22.48
CA TYR A 79 14.86 -4.95 -23.33
C TYR A 79 13.99 -5.53 -24.45
N ASN A 80 12.82 -4.94 -24.74
CA ASN A 80 11.82 -5.47 -25.69
C ASN A 80 11.37 -6.92 -25.39
N LEU A 81 11.41 -7.32 -24.11
CA LEU A 81 11.04 -8.66 -23.64
C LEU A 81 9.77 -8.60 -22.79
N ASP A 82 8.90 -7.61 -22.98
CA ASP A 82 7.69 -7.46 -22.16
C ASP A 82 6.61 -8.48 -22.59
N PRO A 83 6.32 -9.52 -21.78
CA PRO A 83 5.29 -10.50 -22.12
C PRO A 83 3.87 -9.92 -22.06
N THR A 84 3.69 -8.72 -21.50
CA THR A 84 2.39 -8.03 -21.47
C THR A 84 2.06 -7.32 -22.77
N GLU A 85 3.02 -7.20 -23.68
CA GLU A 85 2.82 -6.68 -25.04
C GLU A 85 2.30 -7.75 -26.00
N THR A 86 2.49 -9.03 -25.67
CA THR A 86 2.07 -10.17 -26.49
C THR A 86 0.76 -10.82 -26.01
N SER A 87 0.47 -10.76 -24.70
CA SER A 87 -0.71 -11.40 -24.12
C SER A 87 -1.65 -10.41 -23.42
N ASN A 88 -2.87 -10.30 -23.96
CA ASN A 88 -3.90 -9.40 -23.43
C ASN A 88 -4.30 -9.78 -21.98
N ILE A 89 -4.26 -11.08 -21.68
CA ILE A 89 -4.55 -11.61 -20.34
C ILE A 89 -3.47 -11.17 -19.35
N LEU A 90 -2.19 -11.31 -19.72
CA LEU A 90 -1.08 -10.92 -18.84
C LEU A 90 -1.07 -9.42 -18.58
N CYS A 91 -1.39 -8.59 -19.57
CA CYS A 91 -1.54 -7.17 -19.33
C CYS A 91 -2.61 -6.86 -18.29
N LYS A 92 -3.84 -7.39 -18.47
CA LYS A 92 -4.96 -7.13 -17.56
C LYS A 92 -4.64 -7.56 -16.13
N ILE A 93 -4.07 -8.76 -15.97
CA ILE A 93 -3.68 -9.31 -14.66
C ILE A 93 -2.61 -8.44 -13.99
N ARG A 94 -1.61 -7.95 -14.73
CA ARG A 94 -0.57 -7.06 -14.20
C ARG A 94 -1.16 -5.81 -13.57
N PHE A 95 -1.98 -5.07 -14.32
CA PHE A 95 -2.59 -3.84 -13.79
C PHE A 95 -3.53 -4.13 -12.63
N TYR A 96 -4.34 -5.19 -12.75
CA TYR A 96 -5.24 -5.62 -11.68
C TYR A 96 -4.50 -5.95 -10.38
N LEU A 97 -3.44 -6.77 -10.44
CA LEU A 97 -2.62 -7.12 -9.28
C LEU A 97 -1.94 -5.87 -8.70
N ARG A 98 -1.37 -5.00 -9.54
CA ARG A 98 -0.71 -3.78 -9.08
C ARG A 98 -1.67 -2.87 -8.33
N TYR A 99 -2.84 -2.58 -8.88
CA TYR A 99 -3.80 -1.68 -8.23
C TYR A 99 -4.42 -2.29 -6.97
N SER A 100 -4.75 -3.57 -7.01
CA SER A 100 -5.33 -4.27 -5.86
C SER A 100 -4.34 -4.34 -4.69
N THR A 101 -3.07 -4.62 -4.95
CA THR A 101 -2.04 -4.74 -3.89
C THR A 101 -1.67 -3.41 -3.25
N ILE A 102 -1.55 -2.32 -4.03
CA ILE A 102 -1.34 -0.97 -3.48
C ILE A 102 -2.50 -0.60 -2.56
N THR A 103 -3.73 -0.82 -3.04
CA THR A 103 -4.94 -0.53 -2.27
C THR A 103 -4.99 -1.33 -0.99
N LEU A 104 -4.70 -2.63 -1.05
CA LEU A 104 -4.64 -3.47 0.14
C LEU A 104 -3.65 -2.95 1.17
N SER A 105 -2.45 -2.55 0.75
CA SER A 105 -1.47 -1.97 1.67
C SER A 105 -2.03 -0.72 2.36
N THR A 106 -2.55 0.24 1.59
CA THR A 106 -3.07 1.50 2.11
C THR A 106 -4.20 1.26 3.13
N TRP A 107 -5.12 0.37 2.80
CA TRP A 107 -6.24 0.03 3.69
C TRP A 107 -5.81 -0.75 4.92
N PHE A 108 -4.78 -1.61 4.84
CA PHE A 108 -4.23 -2.27 6.02
C PHE A 108 -3.59 -1.28 7.00
N ILE A 109 -2.92 -0.24 6.51
CA ILE A 109 -2.38 0.82 7.37
C ILE A 109 -3.52 1.56 8.08
N LEU A 110 -4.58 1.93 7.35
CA LEU A 110 -5.77 2.55 7.94
C LEU A 110 -6.42 1.65 9.01
N LEU A 111 -6.58 0.36 8.73
CA LEU A 111 -7.11 -0.61 9.69
C LEU A 111 -6.19 -0.77 10.92
N ALA A 112 -4.87 -0.71 10.74
CA ALA A 112 -3.91 -0.70 11.84
C ALA A 112 -4.10 0.53 12.74
N CYS A 113 -4.38 1.71 12.17
CA CYS A 113 -4.72 2.92 12.91
C CYS A 113 -6.04 2.76 13.68
N ILE A 114 -7.07 2.15 13.07
CA ILE A 114 -8.37 1.91 13.74
C ILE A 114 -8.22 0.94 14.91
N ASP A 115 -7.52 -0.18 14.71
CA ASP A 115 -7.25 -1.16 15.77
C ASP A 115 -6.51 -0.52 16.94
N ARG A 116 -5.57 0.37 16.61
CA ARG A 116 -4.85 1.16 17.61
C ARG A 116 -5.74 2.13 18.38
N LEU A 117 -6.67 2.80 17.71
CA LEU A 117 -7.67 3.66 18.36
C LEU A 117 -8.51 2.85 19.36
N PHE A 118 -8.92 1.64 18.99
CA PHE A 118 -9.69 0.76 19.86
C PHE A 118 -8.87 0.27 21.05
N SER A 119 -7.62 -0.16 20.84
CA SER A 119 -6.75 -0.63 21.93
C SER A 119 -6.40 0.46 22.96
N THR A 120 -6.39 1.72 22.55
CA THR A 120 -6.08 2.89 23.40
C THR A 120 -7.31 3.53 24.04
N SER A 121 -8.51 3.05 23.73
CA SER A 121 -9.75 3.56 24.33
C SER A 121 -9.87 3.22 25.81
N ASN A 122 -10.43 4.13 26.60
CA ASN A 122 -10.74 3.91 28.01
C ASN A 122 -11.93 2.96 28.22
N ASN A 123 -12.79 2.80 27.20
CA ASN A 123 -13.95 1.92 27.29
C ASN A 123 -13.54 0.46 27.02
N ILE A 124 -13.79 -0.42 28.00
CA ILE A 124 -13.47 -1.85 27.93
C ILE A 124 -14.16 -2.51 26.73
N ASN A 125 -15.42 -2.17 26.45
CA ASN A 125 -16.17 -2.74 25.35
C ASN A 125 -15.55 -2.40 24.00
N ILE A 126 -15.03 -1.18 23.83
CA ILE A 126 -14.33 -0.75 22.61
C ILE A 126 -12.98 -1.47 22.49
N ARG A 127 -12.26 -1.62 23.60
CA ARG A 127 -10.96 -2.31 23.63
C ARG A 127 -11.05 -3.78 23.22
N LEU A 128 -12.17 -4.45 23.49
CA LEU A 128 -12.40 -5.84 23.10
C LEU A 128 -12.42 -6.06 21.57
N TRP A 129 -12.70 -5.01 20.78
CA TRP A 129 -12.64 -5.08 19.32
C TRP A 129 -11.20 -5.24 18.80
N SER A 130 -10.20 -4.81 19.58
CA SER A 130 -8.78 -5.02 19.28
C SER A 130 -8.35 -6.43 19.68
N SER A 131 -8.83 -7.41 18.91
CA SER A 131 -8.56 -8.83 19.10
C SER A 131 -7.88 -9.43 17.87
N ILE A 132 -6.94 -10.36 18.11
CA ILE A 132 -6.23 -11.08 17.03
C ILE A 132 -7.20 -11.86 16.16
N TYR A 133 -8.24 -12.46 16.76
CA TYR A 133 -9.23 -13.27 16.04
C TYR A 133 -10.06 -12.41 15.08
N LEU A 134 -10.52 -11.24 15.55
CA LEU A 134 -11.23 -10.27 14.73
C LEU A 134 -10.32 -9.70 13.63
N THR A 135 -9.07 -9.38 13.97
CA THR A 135 -8.08 -8.86 13.02
C THR A 135 -7.89 -9.80 11.83
N LYS A 136 -7.72 -11.10 12.07
CA LYS A 136 -7.59 -12.08 10.98
C LYS A 136 -8.84 -12.13 10.08
N ARG A 137 -10.04 -12.06 10.67
CA ARG A 137 -11.30 -12.02 9.91
C ARG A 137 -11.42 -10.74 9.08
N ILE A 138 -11.09 -9.58 9.65
CA ILE A 138 -11.10 -8.29 8.96
C ILE A 138 -10.09 -8.28 7.81
N ILE A 139 -8.89 -8.83 8.00
CA ILE A 139 -7.90 -8.94 6.93
C ILE A 139 -8.44 -9.76 5.76
N ILE A 140 -9.03 -10.93 6.02
CA ILE A 140 -9.62 -11.78 4.98
C ILE A 140 -10.75 -11.05 4.25
N LEU A 141 -11.65 -10.39 4.98
CA LEU A 141 -12.72 -9.58 4.40
C LEU A 141 -12.17 -8.43 3.55
N ALA A 142 -11.14 -7.72 4.03
CA ALA A 142 -10.51 -6.63 3.29
C ALA A 142 -9.87 -7.12 1.99
N ILE A 143 -9.22 -8.29 1.99
CA ILE A 143 -8.68 -8.94 0.79
C ILE A 143 -9.80 -9.23 -0.21
N ILE A 144 -10.89 -9.86 0.24
CA ILE A 144 -12.03 -10.18 -0.63
C ILE A 144 -12.64 -8.91 -1.24
N ILE A 145 -12.90 -7.89 -0.41
CA ILE A 145 -13.50 -6.62 -0.85
C ILE A 145 -12.58 -5.90 -1.85
N CYS A 146 -11.28 -5.79 -1.56
CA CYS A 146 -10.34 -5.09 -2.44
C CYS A 146 -10.11 -5.81 -3.77
N LEU A 147 -10.22 -7.15 -3.80
CA LEU A 147 -10.12 -7.92 -5.04
C LEU A 147 -11.39 -7.79 -5.90
N ILE A 148 -12.57 -7.72 -5.29
CA ILE A 148 -13.84 -7.74 -6.03
C ILE A 148 -14.29 -6.33 -6.44
N CYS A 149 -14.14 -5.32 -5.58
CA CYS A 149 -14.93 -4.10 -5.70
C CYS A 149 -14.33 -3.00 -6.62
N PRO A 150 -13.06 -2.58 -6.49
CA PRO A 150 -12.60 -1.36 -7.15
C PRO A 150 -11.97 -1.55 -8.53
N TYR A 151 -11.47 -2.75 -8.86
CA TYR A 151 -10.59 -2.94 -10.04
C TYR A 151 -11.06 -3.99 -11.04
N THR A 152 -12.26 -4.55 -10.90
CA THR A 152 -12.84 -5.49 -11.88
C THR A 152 -12.98 -4.87 -13.28
N GLN A 153 -13.20 -3.55 -13.35
CA GLN A 153 -13.20 -2.79 -14.60
C GLN A 153 -11.90 -2.90 -15.41
N VAL A 154 -10.76 -3.20 -14.78
CA VAL A 154 -9.45 -3.34 -15.45
C VAL A 154 -9.51 -4.42 -16.54
N PHE A 155 -10.30 -5.47 -16.33
CA PHE A 155 -10.47 -6.54 -17.32
C PHE A 155 -11.17 -6.10 -18.61
N TYR A 156 -11.96 -5.03 -18.57
CA TYR A 156 -12.67 -4.48 -19.72
C TYR A 156 -11.97 -3.23 -20.30
N CYS A 157 -11.33 -2.45 -19.43
CA CYS A 157 -10.76 -1.15 -19.78
C CYS A 157 -9.34 -1.19 -20.35
N TYR A 158 -8.64 -2.33 -20.27
CA TYR A 158 -7.30 -2.51 -20.82
C TYR A 158 -7.30 -3.39 -22.06
N THR A 159 -6.55 -2.98 -23.07
CA THR A 159 -6.33 -3.77 -24.30
C THR A 159 -4.92 -3.55 -24.82
N ILE A 160 -4.43 -4.50 -25.62
CA ILE A 160 -3.21 -4.32 -26.41
C ILE A 160 -3.52 -3.39 -27.58
N SER A 161 -2.78 -2.30 -27.67
CA SER A 161 -2.86 -1.35 -28.79
C SER A 161 -2.16 -1.91 -30.03
N GLN A 162 -2.43 -1.29 -31.19
CA GLN A 162 -1.77 -1.63 -32.46
C GLN A 162 -0.24 -1.49 -32.44
N ARG A 163 0.33 -0.79 -31.44
CA ARG A 163 1.78 -0.62 -31.25
C ARG A 163 2.36 -1.63 -30.26
N ALA A 164 1.68 -2.74 -30.00
CA ALA A 164 1.99 -3.73 -28.98
C ALA A 164 2.05 -3.20 -27.53
N SER A 165 1.87 -1.90 -27.29
CA SER A 165 1.80 -1.39 -25.92
C SER A 165 0.44 -1.69 -25.28
N CYS A 166 0.42 -2.07 -24.01
CA CYS A 166 -0.84 -2.23 -23.30
C CYS A 166 -1.34 -0.91 -22.71
N THR A 167 -2.53 -0.49 -23.12
CA THR A 167 -3.09 0.82 -22.80
C THR A 167 -4.59 0.75 -22.51
N TYR A 168 -5.14 1.86 -22.02
CA TYR A 168 -6.58 2.03 -21.87
C TYR A 168 -7.27 1.96 -23.24
N THR A 169 -8.42 1.27 -23.30
CA THR A 169 -9.25 1.19 -24.51
C THR A 169 -9.83 2.55 -24.88
N ASN A 170 -10.33 3.29 -23.88
CA ASN A 170 -11.03 4.56 -24.06
C ASN A 170 -10.59 5.61 -23.02
N GLN A 171 -10.76 6.89 -23.34
CA GLN A 171 -10.46 7.98 -22.40
C GLN A 171 -11.35 7.94 -21.15
N THR A 172 -12.60 7.53 -21.27
CA THR A 172 -13.52 7.33 -20.13
C THR A 172 -12.99 6.28 -19.16
N CYS A 173 -12.46 5.17 -19.66
CA CYS A 173 -11.84 4.12 -18.84
C CYS A 173 -10.63 4.63 -18.07
N LYS A 174 -9.82 5.49 -18.71
CA LYS A 174 -8.68 6.14 -18.04
C LYS A 174 -9.15 7.05 -16.91
N LEU A 175 -10.09 7.97 -17.20
CA LEU A 175 -10.62 8.90 -16.20
C LEU A 175 -11.24 8.16 -15.02
N LEU A 176 -12.02 7.11 -15.28
CA LEU A 176 -12.68 6.32 -14.26
C LEU A 176 -11.68 5.60 -13.35
N ASN A 177 -10.62 5.00 -13.93
CA ASN A 177 -9.54 4.38 -13.16
C ASN A 177 -8.78 5.41 -12.32
N ASP A 178 -8.47 6.57 -12.90
CA ASP A 178 -7.75 7.64 -12.20
C ASP A 178 -8.57 8.20 -11.03
N ILE A 179 -9.89 8.36 -11.19
CA ILE A 179 -10.81 8.78 -10.11
C ILE A 179 -10.85 7.74 -8.98
N ILE A 180 -10.98 6.45 -9.31
CA ILE A 180 -11.00 5.38 -8.30
C ILE A 180 -9.68 5.32 -7.55
N LEU A 181 -8.55 5.43 -8.26
CA LEU A 181 -7.24 5.46 -7.63
C LEU A 181 -7.08 6.67 -6.71
N LEU A 182 -7.54 7.86 -7.16
CA LEU A 182 -7.50 9.07 -6.35
C LEU A 182 -8.33 8.90 -5.08
N ILE A 183 -9.56 8.44 -5.17
CA ILE A 183 -10.47 8.32 -4.02
C ILE A 183 -10.02 7.20 -3.07
N CYS A 184 -9.75 6.00 -3.59
CA CYS A 184 -9.50 4.80 -2.79
C CYS A 184 -8.07 4.70 -2.24
N ASN A 185 -7.09 5.40 -2.82
CA ASN A 185 -5.71 5.39 -2.34
C ASN A 185 -5.24 6.75 -1.81
N SER A 186 -5.46 7.84 -2.53
CA SER A 186 -4.83 9.13 -2.22
C SER A 186 -5.72 10.07 -1.40
N GLY A 187 -7.04 9.94 -1.52
CA GLY A 187 -8.01 10.83 -0.89
C GLY A 187 -8.49 10.30 0.46
N LEU A 188 -9.35 9.27 0.43
CA LEU A 188 -10.02 8.78 1.65
C LEU A 188 -9.05 8.24 2.70
N PRO A 189 -8.09 7.35 2.38
CA PRO A 189 -7.28 6.73 3.42
C PRO A 189 -6.40 7.71 4.21
N PRO A 190 -5.65 8.64 3.58
CA PRO A 190 -4.82 9.59 4.34
C PRO A 190 -5.63 10.53 5.23
N ILE A 191 -6.79 11.03 4.75
CA ILE A 191 -7.67 11.90 5.55
C ILE A 191 -8.15 11.15 6.79
N LEU A 192 -8.63 9.91 6.61
CA LEU A 192 -9.08 9.08 7.73
C LEU A 192 -7.92 8.74 8.68
N MET A 193 -6.74 8.40 8.16
CA MET A 193 -5.55 8.12 8.98
C MET A 193 -5.18 9.31 9.85
N ILE A 194 -5.18 10.53 9.32
CA ILE A 194 -4.88 11.75 10.09
C ILE A 194 -5.89 11.92 11.21
N LEU A 195 -7.19 11.84 10.90
CA LEU A 195 -8.26 11.98 11.89
C LEU A 195 -8.15 10.93 13.00
N ILE A 196 -7.98 9.66 12.65
CA ILE A 196 -7.87 8.55 13.61
C ILE A 196 -6.62 8.66 14.48
N ASN A 197 -5.48 9.07 13.91
CA ASN A 197 -4.25 9.26 14.66
C ASN A 197 -4.38 10.41 15.68
N ILE A 198 -5.04 11.53 15.31
CA ILE A 198 -5.34 12.62 16.25
C ILE A 198 -6.20 12.11 17.42
N LEU A 199 -7.24 11.33 17.13
CA LEU A 199 -8.11 10.74 18.16
C LEU A 199 -7.33 9.77 19.07
N THR A 200 -6.45 8.96 18.49
CA THR A 200 -5.60 8.03 19.25
C THR A 200 -4.67 8.79 20.20
N ILE A 201 -4.06 9.89 19.76
CA ILE A 201 -3.21 10.73 20.61
C ILE A 201 -4.02 11.34 21.76
N ARG A 202 -5.25 11.80 21.50
CA ARG A 202 -6.15 12.33 22.55
C ARG A 202 -6.48 11.28 23.60
N ASN A 203 -6.83 10.06 23.18
CA ASN A 203 -7.14 8.94 24.08
C ASN A 203 -5.94 8.56 24.95
N VAL A 204 -4.75 8.48 24.36
CA VAL A 204 -3.51 8.17 25.09
C VAL A 204 -3.17 9.27 26.10
N LYS A 205 -3.34 10.55 25.75
CA LYS A 205 -3.11 11.66 26.70
C LYS A 205 -4.10 11.61 27.87
N SER A 206 -5.39 11.39 27.60
CA SER A 206 -6.41 11.26 28.65
C SER A 206 -6.13 10.08 29.60
N SER A 207 -5.74 8.93 29.06
CA SER A 207 -5.38 7.74 29.87
C SER A 207 -4.14 7.96 30.74
N ASN A 208 -3.14 8.72 30.26
CA ASN A 208 -1.93 9.04 31.01
C ASN A 208 -2.19 9.92 32.26
N HIS A 209 -3.25 10.75 32.26
CA HIS A 209 -3.61 11.54 33.44
C HIS A 209 -4.20 10.70 34.57
N ILE A 210 -4.72 9.50 34.26
CA ILE A 210 -5.45 8.65 35.22
C ILE A 210 -4.53 7.59 35.87
N VAL A 211 -3.46 7.13 35.19
CA VAL A 211 -2.71 5.91 35.58
C VAL A 211 -1.19 6.16 35.73
N GLY A 212 -0.81 7.17 36.51
CA GLY A 212 0.58 7.62 36.68
C GLY A 212 1.57 6.63 37.34
N GLY A 213 1.15 5.43 37.77
CA GLY A 213 1.95 4.54 38.63
C GLY A 213 2.38 3.17 38.06
N ASP A 214 1.77 2.67 36.98
CA ASP A 214 1.95 1.26 36.60
C ASP A 214 3.15 0.98 35.67
N TYR A 215 4.13 0.19 36.16
CA TYR A 215 5.30 -0.26 35.39
C TYR A 215 4.93 -1.06 34.12
N CYS A 216 3.86 -1.84 34.18
CA CYS A 216 3.35 -2.61 33.02
C CYS A 216 2.80 -1.68 31.93
N PHE A 217 2.12 -0.60 32.32
CA PHE A 217 1.61 0.43 31.43
C PHE A 217 2.74 1.20 30.74
N ARG A 218 3.80 1.58 31.47
CA ARG A 218 5.01 2.20 30.89
C ARG A 218 5.70 1.33 29.84
N ARG A 219 5.75 0.00 30.03
CA ARG A 219 6.33 -0.95 29.06
C ARG A 219 5.46 -1.13 27.80
N ARG A 220 4.13 -1.12 27.95
CA ARG A 220 3.18 -1.11 26.81
C ARG A 220 3.33 0.20 26.02
N ARG A 221 3.38 1.36 26.71
CA ARG A 221 3.58 2.69 26.12
C ARG A 221 4.87 2.81 25.28
N ARG A 222 6.00 2.23 25.69
CA ARG A 222 7.23 2.26 24.88
C ARG A 222 7.07 1.54 23.54
N ARG A 223 6.38 0.38 23.54
CA ARG A 223 6.07 -0.37 22.30
C ARG A 223 5.07 0.38 21.43
N ASP A 224 4.08 0.99 22.06
CA ASP A 224 3.09 1.81 21.37
C ASP A 224 3.75 3.01 20.69
N VAL A 225 4.61 3.77 21.38
CA VAL A 225 5.35 4.90 20.80
C VAL A 225 6.26 4.45 19.65
N GLN A 226 6.91 3.29 19.76
CA GLN A 226 7.69 2.71 18.66
C GLN A 226 6.81 2.41 17.44
N LEU A 227 5.61 1.84 17.64
CA LEU A 227 4.64 1.61 16.58
C LEU A 227 4.09 2.91 15.97
N ILE A 228 3.92 3.99 16.76
CA ILE A 228 3.50 5.31 16.22
C ILE A 228 4.59 5.87 15.32
N ARG A 229 5.84 5.84 15.79
CA ARG A 229 6.97 6.32 14.99
C ARG A 229 7.09 5.56 13.68
N LEU A 230 6.78 4.26 13.68
CA LEU A 230 6.79 3.43 12.49
C LEU A 230 5.64 3.79 11.52
N LEU A 231 4.46 4.15 12.03
CA LEU A 231 3.33 4.66 11.23
C LEU A 231 3.62 5.98 10.50
N PHE A 232 4.53 6.81 11.03
CA PHE A 232 4.94 8.05 10.38
C PHE A 232 6.06 7.85 9.34
N ILE A 233 6.70 6.67 9.33
CA ILE A 233 7.82 6.35 8.44
C ILE A 233 7.36 5.52 7.23
N GLN A 234 6.27 4.76 7.36
CA GLN A 234 5.62 4.01 6.26
C GLN A 234 4.68 4.90 5.45
#